data_AF-A0A945YPX2-F1
#
_entry.id   AF-A0A945YPX2-F1
#
_cell.length_a   1.000
_cell.length_b   1.000
_cell.length_c   1.000
_cell.angle_alpha   90.00
_cell.angle_beta   90.00
_cell.angle_gamma   90.00
#
_symmetry.space_group_name_H-M   'P 1'
#
loop_
_entity.id
_entity.type
_entity.pdbx_description
1 polymer ?
#
loop_
_entity_poly.entity_id
_entity_poly.type
_entity_poly.pdbx_seq_one_letter_code
_entity_poly.pdbx_strand_id
1 'polypeptide(L)' 'MIISLKVCHKGQIIQNISLNSFGEGSIDVDKSNMSNSTYYYSLFVDGRRIETKKMIAKW' A
#
# COMPACT_ATOMS: atom_id res chain seq x y z
N MET A 1 -15.58 -4.92 -9.21
CA MET A 1 -14.15 -4.65 -9.45
C MET A 1 -13.69 -3.54 -8.51
N ILE A 2 -13.17 -3.92 -7.33
CA ILE A 2 -12.69 -2.99 -6.30
C ILE A 2 -11.19 -3.19 -6.17
N ILE A 3 -10.40 -2.12 -6.20
CA ILE A 3 -8.96 -2.22 -5.93
C ILE A 3 -8.68 -1.62 -4.56
N SER A 4 -7.82 -2.25 -3.78
CA SER A 4 -7.40 -1.71 -2.49
C SER A 4 -5.91 -1.94 -2.29
N LEU A 5 -5.17 -0.88 -2.02
CA LEU A 5 -3.78 -0.94 -1.61
C LEU A 5 -3.71 -0.84 -0.09
N LYS A 6 -3.24 -1.91 0.56
CA LYS A 6 -3.01 -1.92 2.00
C LYS A 6 -1.52 -1.85 2.29
N VAL A 7 -1.12 -0.87 3.09
CA VAL A 7 0.24 -0.69 3.55
C VAL A 7 0.34 -1.19 4.98
N CYS A 8 1.21 -2.17 5.21
CA CYS A 8 1.45 -2.76 6.51
C CYS A 8 2.87 -2.45 7.00
N HIS A 9 2.98 -2.17 8.30
CA HIS A 9 4.23 -1.97 9.02
C HIS A 9 4.19 -2.77 10.32
N LYS A 10 5.19 -3.63 10.55
CA LYS A 10 5.28 -4.45 11.77
C LYS A 10 3.97 -5.18 12.15
N GLY A 11 3.20 -5.63 11.16
CA GLY A 11 1.93 -6.32 11.35
C GLY A 11 0.68 -5.43 11.50
N GLN A 12 0.84 -4.11 11.49
CA GLN A 12 -0.27 -3.15 11.54
C GLN A 12 -0.51 -2.52 10.16
N ILE A 13 -1.78 -2.39 9.76
CA ILE A 13 -2.14 -1.65 8.54
C ILE A 13 -2.05 -0.17 8.87
N ILE A 14 -1.04 0.50 8.33
CA ILE A 14 -0.84 1.94 8.55
C ILE A 14 -1.60 2.79 7.54
N GLN A 15 -1.85 2.27 6.33
CA GLN A 15 -2.65 2.95 5.32
C GLN A 15 -3.50 1.96 4.53
N ASN A 16 -4.72 2.38 4.21
CA ASN A 16 -5.64 1.65 3.36
C ASN A 16 -6.16 2.61 2.29
N ILE A 17 -5.74 2.41 1.06
CA ILE A 17 -6.09 3.26 -0.07
C ILE A 17 -7.02 2.47 -0.98
N SER A 18 -8.29 2.88 -1.02
CA SER A 18 -9.27 2.33 -1.96
C SER A 18 -9.09 3.03 -3.32
N LEU A 19 -8.90 2.23 -4.36
CA LEU A 19 -8.64 2.66 -5.71
C LEU A 19 -9.91 2.41 -6.54
N ASN A 20 -10.48 3.50 -7.05
CA ASN A 20 -11.79 3.48 -7.74
C ASN A 20 -11.67 3.33 -9.27
N SER A 21 -10.45 3.36 -9.81
CA SER A 21 -10.20 3.24 -11.26
C SER A 21 -8.98 2.36 -11.54
N PHE A 22 -9.04 1.63 -12.66
CA PHE A 22 -7.95 0.82 -13.18
C PHE A 22 -7.15 1.63 -14.19
N GLY A 23 -5.83 1.66 -14.05
CA GLY A 23 -4.93 2.36 -14.97
C GLY A 23 -3.56 2.62 -14.34
N GLU A 24 -2.69 3.26 -15.11
CA GLU A 24 -1.44 3.82 -14.58
C GLU A 24 -1.76 5.08 -13.77
N GLY A 25 -1.43 5.04 -12.48
CA GLY A 25 -1.65 6.13 -11.56
C GLY A 25 -0.62 6.07 -10.45
N SER A 26 -0.28 7.24 -9.91
CA SER A 26 0.61 7.33 -8.75
C SER A 26 -0.23 7.55 -7.51
N ILE A 27 0.07 6.78 -6.47
CA ILE A 27 -0.54 6.92 -5.16
C ILE A 27 0.52 7.55 -4.28
N ASP A 28 0.28 8.77 -3.84
CA ASP A 28 1.15 9.39 -2.86
C ASP A 28 0.84 8.77 -1.49
N VAL A 29 1.82 8.04 -0.98
CA VAL A 29 1.75 7.44 0.34
C VAL A 29 2.36 8.47 1.29
N ASP A 30 1.53 9.11 2.12
CA ASP A 30 2.01 10.10 3.08
C ASP A 30 3.14 9.49 3.92
N LYS A 31 4.34 10.04 3.71
CA LYS A 31 5.54 9.62 4.41
C LYS A 31 5.62 10.27 5.79
N SER A 32 4.80 11.27 6.12
CA SER A 32 4.88 11.96 7.42
C SER A 32 4.71 11.01 8.61
N ASN A 33 3.98 9.91 8.43
CA ASN A 33 3.82 8.85 9.43
C ASN A 33 4.71 7.61 9.19
N MET A 34 5.61 7.65 8.21
CA MET A 34 6.55 6.56 7.93
C MET A 34 7.91 6.80 8.60
N SER A 35 8.27 5.97 9.57
CA SER A 35 9.62 5.94 10.15
C SER A 35 10.60 5.17 9.26
N ASN A 36 11.92 5.30 9.50
CA ASN A 36 12.94 4.51 8.79
C ASN A 36 12.75 3.01 9.01
N SER A 37 12.05 2.35 8.09
CA SER A 37 11.63 0.98 8.27
C SER A 37 11.15 0.33 6.98
N THR A 38 10.93 -0.98 7.06
CA THR A 38 10.40 -1.78 5.95
C THR A 38 8.88 -1.78 5.99
N TYR A 39 8.28 -1.37 4.89
CA TYR A 39 6.85 -1.36 4.65
C TYR A 39 6.47 -2.40 3.60
N TYR A 40 5.29 -2.99 3.76
CA TYR A 40 4.74 -3.97 2.84
C TYR A 40 3.46 -3.43 2.21
N TYR A 41 3.37 -3.45 0.89
CA TYR A 41 2.25 -2.94 0.12
C TYR A 41 1.59 -4.14 -0.53
N SER A 42 0.36 -4.43 -0.14
CA SER A 42 -0.43 -5.50 -0.73
C SER A 42 -1.51 -4.90 -1.59
N LEU A 43 -1.49 -5.22 -2.88
CA LEU A 43 -2.54 -4.85 -3.81
C LEU A 43 -3.62 -5.93 -3.80
N PHE A 44 -4.84 -5.53 -3.50
CA PHE A 44 -6.03 -6.37 -3.56
C PHE A 44 -6.88 -5.93 -4.74
N VAL A 45 -7.32 -6.87 -5.55
CA VAL A 45 -8.28 -6.65 -6.65
C VAL A 45 -9.43 -7.61 -6.43
N ASP A 46 -10.63 -7.06 -6.34
CA ASP A 46 -11.87 -7.80 -6.11
C ASP A 46 -11.82 -8.69 -4.85
N GLY A 47 -11.14 -8.20 -3.81
CA GLY A 47 -10.90 -8.94 -2.56
C GLY A 47 -9.77 -9.97 -2.60
N ARG A 48 -9.17 -10.23 -3.77
CA ARG A 48 -8.03 -11.13 -3.91
C ARG A 48 -6.71 -10.36 -3.84
N ARG A 49 -5.75 -10.85 -3.04
CA ARG A 49 -4.39 -10.28 -3.01
C ARG A 49 -3.67 -10.67 -4.30
N ILE A 50 -3.39 -9.69 -5.15
CA ILE A 50 -2.74 -9.90 -6.45
C ILE A 50 -1.23 -9.81 -6.30
N GLU A 51 -0.76 -8.80 -5.57
CA GLU A 51 0.67 -8.55 -5.43
C GLU A 51 1.02 -8.08 -4.02
N THR A 52 2.23 -8.38 -3.59
CA THR A 52 2.81 -7.79 -2.38
C THR A 52 4.22 -7.34 -2.68
N LYS A 53 4.49 -6.05 -2.52
CA LYS A 53 5.84 -5.47 -2.65
C LYS A 53 6.32 -4.95 -1.31
N LYS A 54 7.65 -4.89 -1.17
CA LYS A 54 8.30 -4.25 -0.02
C LYS A 54 8.90 -2.91 -0.46
N MET A 55 8.78 -1.90 0.38
CA MET A 55 9.51 -0.64 0.26
C MET A 55 10.29 -0.44 1.54
N ILE A 56 11.50 0.08 1.40
CA ILE A 56 12.33 0.46 2.53
C ILE A 56 12.30 1.98 2.54
N ALA A 57 11.60 2.56 3.52
CA ALA A 57 11.64 3.99 3.73
C ALA A 57 13.00 4.31 4.38
N LYS A 58 13.85 5.03 3.64
CA LYS A 58 15.08 5.65 4.14
C LYS A 58 14.94 7.16 3.97
N TRP A 59 14.92 7.85 5.09
CA TRP A 59 15.16 9.28 5.27
C TRP A 59 16.67 9.52 5.29
#